data_AF-A0A955ZG22-F1
#
_entry.id   AF-A0A955ZG22-F1
#
_cell.length_a   1.000
_cell.length_b   1.000
_cell.length_c   1.000
_cell.angle_alpha   90.00
_cell.angle_beta   90.00
_cell.angle_gamma   90.00
#
_symmetry.space_group_name_H-M   'P 1'
#
loop_
_entity.id
_entity.type
_entity.pdbx_description
1 polymer ?
#
loop_
_entity_poly.entity_id
_entity_poly.type
_entity_poly.pdbx_seq_one_letter_code
_entity_poly.pdbx_strand_id
1 'polypeptide(L)'
;MNRERLGTVLLSVGACLGLLLATTGIVKSDPEVPEDAVAVVNGHAIPKSEYRRALDALRAERPNASEAELRAHVLDRLIDEQLLIDSALELGLADRDPKVRADLGSAAIGVIVDGAEVEPSDAELRAFFQANRDYFRGAPRVHVRRAGLPDTPLSPDKLEQYLGARVTREVLALEPGATLETPQGRVELVEKIPGREPRFDEKLVRAEYSRRAGEQRLRAFFAERRARARIVTP
;
A
#
# COMPACT_ATOMS: atom_id res chain seq x y z
N MET A 1 31.66 -2.01 -72.12
CA MET A 1 32.37 -1.84 -70.83
C MET A 1 31.35 -1.90 -69.68
N ASN A 2 31.11 -3.15 -69.26
CA ASN A 2 30.50 -3.76 -68.07
C ASN A 2 29.57 -2.96 -67.13
N ARG A 3 28.25 -3.15 -67.32
CA ARG A 3 27.18 -2.81 -66.34
C ARG A 3 27.38 -3.46 -64.96
N GLU A 4 28.00 -4.65 -64.91
CA GLU A 4 28.31 -5.32 -63.64
C GLU A 4 29.32 -4.55 -62.79
N ARG A 5 30.36 -3.95 -63.42
CA ARG A 5 31.34 -3.12 -62.69
C ARG A 5 30.71 -1.86 -62.11
N LEU A 6 29.74 -1.27 -62.81
CA LEU A 6 29.00 -0.10 -62.35
C LEU A 6 28.15 -0.41 -61.12
N GLY A 7 27.50 -1.58 -61.08
CA GLY A 7 26.74 -2.05 -59.93
C GLY A 7 27.62 -2.28 -58.70
N THR A 8 28.78 -2.93 -58.87
CA THR A 8 29.71 -3.17 -57.76
C THR A 8 30.29 -1.86 -57.22
N VAL A 9 30.62 -0.90 -58.09
CA VAL A 9 31.11 0.42 -57.67
C VAL A 9 30.04 1.19 -56.90
N LEU A 10 28.79 1.19 -57.36
CA LEU A 10 27.69 1.86 -56.65
C LEU A 10 27.46 1.27 -55.25
N LEU A 11 27.50 -0.06 -55.13
CA LEU A 11 27.34 -0.77 -53.87
C LEU A 11 28.49 -0.46 -52.90
N SER A 12 29.72 -0.43 -53.42
CA SER A 12 30.93 -0.11 -52.64
C SER A 12 30.85 1.29 -52.05
N VAL A 13 30.45 2.27 -52.88
CA VAL A 13 30.28 3.66 -52.47
C VAL A 13 29.16 3.78 -51.44
N GLY A 14 28.02 3.13 -51.65
CA GLY A 14 26.91 3.12 -50.69
C GLY A 14 27.29 2.49 -49.34
N ALA A 15 28.03 1.38 -49.35
CA ALA A 15 28.52 0.73 -48.13
C ALA A 15 29.53 1.60 -47.38
N CYS A 16 30.48 2.23 -48.08
CA CYS A 16 31.42 3.16 -47.46
C CYS A 16 30.71 4.40 -46.88
N LEU A 17 29.72 4.93 -47.60
CA LEU A 17 28.94 6.09 -47.14
C LEU A 17 28.07 5.72 -45.92
N GLY A 18 27.47 4.53 -45.92
CA GLY A 18 26.72 4.01 -44.77
C GLY A 18 27.62 3.79 -43.54
N LEU A 19 28.84 3.28 -43.74
CA LEU A 19 29.81 3.09 -42.67
C LEU A 19 30.33 4.43 -42.12
N LEU A 20 30.53 5.43 -42.98
CA LEU A 20 30.89 6.81 -42.60
C LEU A 20 29.78 7.53 -41.84
N LEU A 21 28.51 7.31 -42.20
CA LEU A 21 27.38 7.89 -41.46
C LEU A 21 27.19 7.23 -40.08
N ALA A 22 27.46 5.92 -39.99
CA ALA A 22 27.39 5.19 -38.73
C ALA A 22 28.40 5.67 -37.67
N THR A 23 29.58 6.15 -38.08
CA THR A 23 30.57 6.70 -37.13
C THR A 23 30.20 8.10 -36.63
N THR A 24 29.49 8.90 -37.42
CA THR A 24 29.04 10.25 -37.00
C THR A 24 27.82 10.24 -36.08
N GLY A 25 27.11 9.10 -35.97
CA GLY A 25 25.93 8.96 -35.12
C GLY A 25 26.20 8.70 -33.64
N ILE A 26 27.44 8.43 -33.24
CA ILE A 26 27.84 8.21 -31.83
C ILE A 26 28.39 9.52 -31.27
N VAL A 27 27.55 10.54 -31.20
CA VAL A 27 27.80 11.67 -30.30
C VAL A 27 27.23 11.23 -28.95
N LYS A 28 28.10 10.66 -28.12
CA LYS A 28 27.80 10.31 -26.74
C LYS A 28 27.77 11.64 -25.96
N SER A 29 26.58 12.22 -25.81
CA SER A 29 26.41 13.32 -24.86
C SER A 29 26.78 12.81 -23.47
N ASP A 30 27.69 13.49 -22.78
CA ASP A 30 27.92 13.19 -21.37
C ASP A 30 26.58 13.35 -20.65
N PRO A 31 26.09 12.33 -19.93
CA PRO A 31 24.85 12.44 -19.20
C PRO A 31 25.01 13.54 -18.14
N GLU A 32 24.34 14.67 -18.37
CA GLU A 32 24.35 15.77 -17.44
C GLU A 32 23.52 15.38 -16.21
N VAL A 33 24.13 15.53 -15.03
CA VAL A 33 23.41 15.27 -13.77
C VAL A 33 22.45 16.43 -13.52
N PRO A 34 21.14 16.18 -13.39
CA PRO A 34 20.16 17.23 -13.09
C PRO A 34 20.51 18.01 -11.82
N GLU A 35 20.08 19.27 -11.75
CA GLU A 35 20.37 20.14 -10.60
C GLU A 35 19.85 19.58 -9.28
N ASP A 36 18.80 18.78 -9.28
CA ASP A 36 18.19 18.16 -8.11
C ASP A 36 18.73 16.74 -7.81
N ALA A 37 19.75 16.28 -8.54
CA ALA A 37 20.35 14.95 -8.40
C ALA A 37 21.83 15.02 -7.97
N VAL A 38 22.34 13.91 -7.42
CA VAL A 38 23.77 13.75 -7.10
C VAL A 38 24.51 12.84 -8.08
N ALA A 39 23.78 11.98 -8.79
CA ALA A 39 24.29 11.08 -9.81
C ALA A 39 23.16 10.62 -10.73
N VAL A 40 23.50 10.03 -11.87
CA VAL A 40 22.57 9.36 -12.79
C VAL A 40 23.14 7.97 -13.11
N VAL A 41 22.35 6.92 -12.88
CA VAL A 41 22.72 5.51 -13.09
C VAL A 41 21.75 4.92 -14.11
N ASN A 42 22.24 4.53 -15.29
CA ASN A 42 21.41 4.00 -16.39
C ASN A 42 20.19 4.87 -16.76
N GLY A 43 20.30 6.19 -16.61
CA GLY A 43 19.21 7.15 -16.85
C GLY A 43 18.32 7.42 -15.64
N HIS A 44 18.48 6.70 -14.53
CA HIS A 44 17.80 6.97 -13.26
C HIS A 44 18.61 7.97 -12.43
N ALA A 45 18.01 9.12 -12.12
CA ALA A 45 18.63 10.14 -11.28
C ALA A 45 18.53 9.76 -9.80
N ILE A 46 19.65 9.83 -9.06
CA ILE A 46 19.68 9.67 -7.60
C ILE A 46 19.39 11.06 -6.99
N PRO A 47 18.24 11.27 -6.33
CA PRO A 47 17.83 12.59 -5.87
C PRO A 47 18.71 13.13 -4.73
N LYS A 48 18.98 14.44 -4.73
CA LYS A 48 19.66 15.13 -3.61
C LYS A 48 18.93 14.95 -2.28
N SER A 49 17.60 14.86 -2.31
CA SER A 49 16.78 14.66 -1.10
C SER A 49 17.04 13.30 -0.46
N GLU A 50 17.11 12.24 -1.27
CA GLU A 50 17.41 10.89 -0.81
C GLU A 50 18.82 10.76 -0.28
N TYR A 51 19.79 11.30 -1.02
CA TYR A 51 21.18 11.37 -0.58
C TYR A 51 21.33 12.07 0.77
N ARG A 52 20.67 13.21 0.97
CA ARG A 52 20.69 13.94 2.26
C ARG A 52 20.09 13.11 3.39
N ARG A 53 18.93 12.46 3.17
CA ARG A 53 18.31 11.59 4.20
C ARG A 53 19.24 10.45 4.60
N ALA A 54 19.84 9.78 3.62
CA ALA A 54 20.76 8.67 3.88
C ALA A 54 22.03 9.14 4.61
N LEU A 55 22.55 10.32 4.25
CA LEU A 55 23.69 10.94 4.90
C LEU A 55 23.39 11.32 6.36
N ASP A 56 22.23 11.92 6.62
CA ASP A 56 21.82 12.30 7.98
C ASP A 56 21.61 11.07 8.86
N ALA A 57 21.01 10.01 8.32
CA ALA A 57 20.86 8.73 9.02
C ALA A 57 22.23 8.11 9.37
N LEU A 58 23.18 8.08 8.42
CA LEU A 58 24.50 7.51 8.65
C LEU A 58 25.35 8.35 9.60
N ARG A 59 25.24 9.69 9.55
CA ARG A 59 25.88 10.59 10.52
C ARG A 59 25.44 10.29 11.94
N ALA A 60 24.14 10.04 12.16
CA ALA A 60 23.61 9.71 13.47
C ALA A 60 24.14 8.37 14.00
N GLU A 61 24.40 7.40 13.11
CA GLU A 61 24.96 6.10 13.46
C GLU A 61 26.48 6.14 13.69
N ARG A 62 27.20 7.00 12.94
CA ARG A 62 28.67 7.10 12.96
C ARG A 62 29.15 8.53 13.24
N PRO A 63 28.96 9.06 14.45
CA PRO A 63 29.26 10.46 14.76
C PRO A 63 30.76 10.84 14.69
N ASN A 64 31.66 9.86 14.71
CA ASN A 64 33.11 10.06 14.68
C ASN A 64 33.74 9.89 13.28
N ALA A 65 32.96 9.48 12.28
CA ALA A 65 33.46 9.32 10.91
C ALA A 65 33.66 10.70 10.24
N SER A 66 34.62 10.81 9.32
CA SER A 66 34.79 12.07 8.61
C SER A 66 33.63 12.31 7.63
N GLU A 67 33.28 13.58 7.44
CA GLU A 67 32.23 13.97 6.52
C GLU A 67 32.50 13.49 5.08
N ALA A 68 33.77 13.46 4.65
CA ALA A 68 34.15 12.98 3.32
C ALA A 68 33.91 11.47 3.15
N GLU A 69 34.28 10.66 4.16
CA GLU A 69 34.05 9.21 4.15
C GLU A 69 32.55 8.89 4.14
N LEU A 70 31.76 9.60 4.97
CA LEU A 70 30.31 9.42 5.02
C LEU A 70 29.65 9.72 3.67
N ARG A 71 30.03 10.83 3.03
CA ARG A 71 29.52 11.23 1.72
C ARG A 71 29.82 10.21 0.64
N ALA A 72 31.09 9.78 0.55
CA ALA A 72 31.52 8.78 -0.42
C ALA A 72 30.77 7.46 -0.21
N HIS A 73 30.70 6.98 1.03
CA HIS A 73 30.01 5.73 1.35
C HIS A 73 28.52 5.78 1.02
N VAL A 74 27.82 6.88 1.31
CA VAL A 74 26.39 7.03 0.98
C VAL A 74 26.18 7.07 -0.53
N LEU A 75 27.03 7.79 -1.27
CA LEU A 75 26.91 7.88 -2.72
C LEU A 75 27.14 6.50 -3.37
N ASP A 76 28.24 5.83 -3.03
CA ASP A 76 28.56 4.49 -3.55
C ASP A 76 27.44 3.50 -3.24
N ARG A 77 26.93 3.51 -1.99
CA ARG A 77 25.82 2.63 -1.59
C ARG A 77 24.56 2.89 -2.41
N LEU A 78 24.20 4.15 -2.67
CA LEU A 78 23.00 4.48 -3.47
C LEU A 78 23.18 4.10 -4.95
N ILE A 79 24.39 4.23 -5.49
CA ILE A 79 24.72 3.77 -6.85
C ILE A 79 24.59 2.26 -6.93
N ASP A 80 25.22 1.52 -6.01
CA ASP A 80 25.17 0.06 -5.95
C ASP A 80 23.73 -0.45 -5.78
N GLU A 81 22.94 0.22 -4.92
CA GLU A 81 21.52 -0.09 -4.72
C GLU A 81 20.73 0.10 -6.02
N GLN A 82 20.95 1.19 -6.76
CA GLN A 82 20.29 1.39 -8.06
C GLN A 82 20.70 0.34 -9.09
N LEU A 83 21.99 -0.03 -9.15
CA LEU A 83 22.47 -1.09 -10.04
C LEU A 83 21.83 -2.45 -9.72
N LEU A 84 21.62 -2.76 -8.44
CA LEU A 84 20.91 -3.97 -8.01
C LEU A 84 19.43 -3.94 -8.38
N ILE A 85 18.77 -2.79 -8.25
CA ILE A 85 17.38 -2.60 -8.67
C ILE A 85 17.24 -2.80 -10.18
N ASP A 86 18.10 -2.18 -10.98
CA ASP A 86 18.10 -2.34 -12.43
C ASP A 86 18.28 -3.83 -12.80
N SER A 87 19.23 -4.52 -12.17
CA SER A 87 19.45 -5.95 -12.38
C SER A 87 18.22 -6.80 -12.00
N ALA A 88 17.56 -6.49 -10.88
CA ALA A 88 16.35 -7.19 -10.45
C ALA A 88 15.18 -7.02 -11.45
N LEU A 89 15.06 -5.84 -12.05
CA LEU A 89 14.08 -5.57 -13.10
C LEU A 89 14.42 -6.30 -14.40
N GLU A 90 15.70 -6.32 -14.81
CA GLU A 90 16.16 -7.08 -15.99
C GLU A 90 15.94 -8.59 -15.85
N LEU A 91 16.13 -9.13 -14.64
CA LEU A 91 15.84 -10.54 -14.34
C LEU A 91 14.33 -10.84 -14.29
N GLY A 92 13.46 -9.83 -14.34
CA GLY A 92 12.01 -9.98 -14.30
C GLY A 92 11.49 -10.49 -12.96
N LEU A 93 12.15 -10.16 -11.85
CA LEU A 93 11.75 -10.65 -10.53
C LEU A 93 10.33 -10.21 -10.14
N ALA A 94 9.92 -9.01 -10.56
CA ALA A 94 8.56 -8.49 -10.34
C ALA A 94 7.45 -9.38 -10.93
N ASP A 95 7.73 -10.06 -12.03
CA ASP A 95 6.77 -10.93 -12.71
C ASP A 95 6.87 -12.38 -12.23
N ARG A 96 8.11 -12.86 -12.05
CA ARG A 96 8.41 -14.29 -11.88
C ARG A 96 8.50 -14.74 -10.43
N ASP A 97 8.89 -13.86 -9.52
CA ASP A 97 9.06 -14.17 -8.10
C ASP A 97 7.79 -13.82 -7.30
N PRO A 98 7.12 -14.80 -6.65
CA PRO A 98 5.89 -14.53 -5.90
C PRO A 98 6.07 -13.60 -4.71
N LYS A 99 7.24 -13.63 -4.04
CA LYS A 99 7.52 -12.78 -2.89
C LYS A 99 7.72 -11.34 -3.34
N VAL A 100 8.55 -11.11 -4.35
CA VAL A 100 8.80 -9.76 -4.89
C VAL A 100 7.49 -9.14 -5.41
N ARG A 101 6.67 -9.92 -6.11
CA ARG A 101 5.36 -9.45 -6.59
C ARG A 101 4.41 -9.06 -5.44
N ALA A 102 4.40 -9.83 -4.35
CA ALA A 102 3.60 -9.51 -3.17
C ALA A 102 4.10 -8.25 -2.44
N ASP A 103 5.42 -8.09 -2.33
CA ASP A 103 6.06 -6.92 -1.72
C ASP A 103 5.76 -5.65 -2.54
N LEU A 104 5.88 -5.70 -3.87
CA LEU A 104 5.51 -4.62 -4.79
C LEU A 104 4.02 -4.25 -4.68
N GLY A 105 3.13 -5.25 -4.64
CA GLY A 105 1.69 -5.02 -4.47
C GLY A 105 1.39 -4.32 -3.15
N SER A 106 2.05 -4.72 -2.06
CA SER A 106 1.87 -4.14 -0.73
C SER A 106 2.39 -2.70 -0.67
N ALA A 107 3.57 -2.43 -1.24
CA ALA A 107 4.13 -1.09 -1.34
C ALA A 107 3.23 -0.16 -2.17
N ALA A 108 2.71 -0.64 -3.31
CA ALA A 108 1.79 0.12 -4.13
C ALA A 108 0.50 0.47 -3.38
N ILE A 109 -0.09 -0.48 -2.63
CA ILE A 109 -1.26 -0.21 -1.80
C ILE A 109 -0.96 0.86 -0.75
N GLY A 110 0.20 0.77 -0.07
CA GLY A 110 0.64 1.78 0.90
C GLY A 110 0.65 3.18 0.30
N VAL A 111 1.31 3.37 -0.84
CA VAL A 111 1.36 4.68 -1.52
C VAL A 111 -0.03 5.20 -1.91
N ILE A 112 -0.93 4.32 -2.36
CA ILE A 112 -2.30 4.70 -2.74
C ILE A 112 -3.13 5.12 -1.52
N VAL A 113 -2.99 4.38 -0.41
CA VAL A 113 -3.68 4.63 0.86
C VAL A 113 -3.09 5.83 1.61
N ASP A 114 -1.81 6.14 1.42
CA ASP A 114 -1.11 7.26 2.07
C ASP A 114 -1.07 8.53 1.21
N GLY A 115 -1.57 8.46 -0.03
CA GLY A 115 -1.66 9.60 -0.94
C GLY A 115 -2.13 10.89 -0.27
N ALA A 116 -1.54 12.02 -0.66
CA ALA A 116 -1.63 13.30 0.01
C ALA A 116 -3.08 13.69 0.37
N GLU A 117 -3.41 13.55 1.66
CA GLU A 117 -4.69 13.98 2.20
C GLU A 117 -4.55 15.43 2.68
N VAL A 118 -5.54 16.27 2.37
CA VAL A 118 -5.71 17.52 3.13
C VAL A 118 -6.21 17.10 4.51
N GLU A 119 -5.48 17.46 5.55
CA GLU A 119 -5.84 17.11 6.93
C GLU A 119 -7.31 17.52 7.19
N PRO A 120 -8.19 16.58 7.60
CA PRO A 120 -9.59 16.90 7.78
C PRO A 120 -9.76 17.91 8.91
N SER A 121 -10.60 18.90 8.66
CA SER A 121 -10.98 19.91 9.65
C SER A 121 -11.82 19.31 10.77
N ASP A 122 -11.82 19.95 11.93
CA ASP A 122 -12.68 19.55 13.06
C ASP A 122 -14.17 19.50 12.69
N ALA A 123 -14.61 20.38 11.78
CA ALA A 123 -15.98 20.42 11.30
C ALA A 123 -16.31 19.15 10.49
N GLU A 124 -15.41 18.72 9.61
CA GLU A 124 -15.57 17.49 8.83
C GLU A 124 -15.56 16.25 9.73
N LEU A 125 -14.65 16.19 10.71
CA LEU A 125 -14.62 15.08 11.67
C LEU A 125 -15.91 15.01 12.50
N ARG A 126 -16.45 16.15 12.95
CA ARG A 126 -17.72 16.20 13.66
C ARG A 126 -18.90 15.80 12.78
N ALA A 127 -18.95 16.27 11.54
CA ALA A 127 -19.98 15.88 10.58
C ALA A 127 -19.92 14.37 10.31
N PHE A 128 -18.73 13.83 10.08
CA PHE A 128 -18.50 12.40 9.89
C PHE A 128 -18.93 11.59 11.11
N PHE A 129 -18.59 12.02 12.33
CA PHE A 129 -19.03 11.39 13.57
C PHE A 129 -20.55 11.36 13.69
N GLN A 130 -21.24 12.48 13.41
CA GLN A 130 -22.70 12.53 13.49
C GLN A 130 -23.38 11.67 12.43
N ALA A 131 -22.84 11.63 11.21
CA ALA A 131 -23.35 10.78 10.14
C ALA A 131 -23.14 9.28 10.40
N ASN A 132 -22.18 8.92 11.27
CA ASN A 132 -21.78 7.53 11.51
C ASN A 132 -21.87 7.14 13.00
N ARG A 133 -22.77 7.76 13.79
CA ARG A 133 -22.85 7.54 15.24
C ARG A 133 -22.94 6.07 15.64
N ASP A 134 -23.70 5.27 14.90
CA ASP A 134 -23.88 3.86 15.24
C ASP A 134 -22.59 3.04 15.13
N TYR A 135 -21.65 3.44 14.25
CA TYR A 135 -20.33 2.82 14.19
C TYR A 135 -19.49 3.07 15.45
N PHE A 136 -19.62 4.27 16.05
CA PHE A 136 -18.88 4.64 17.25
C PHE A 136 -19.55 4.17 18.54
N ARG A 137 -20.79 3.66 18.46
CA ARG A 137 -21.53 3.15 19.61
C ARG A 137 -20.81 1.94 20.19
N GLY A 138 -20.69 1.90 21.52
CA GLY A 138 -20.06 0.75 22.19
C GLY A 138 -20.80 -0.55 21.87
N ALA A 139 -20.12 -1.70 21.94
CA ALA A 139 -20.76 -2.99 21.69
C ALA A 139 -21.94 -3.21 22.65
N PRO A 140 -23.12 -3.64 22.15
CA PRO A 140 -24.24 -3.99 23.01
C PRO A 140 -23.86 -5.20 23.87
N ARG A 141 -24.52 -5.33 25.03
CA ARG A 141 -24.37 -6.49 25.90
C ARG A 141 -25.73 -7.11 26.16
N VAL A 142 -25.73 -8.40 26.41
CA VAL A 142 -26.93 -9.15 26.77
C VAL A 142 -26.67 -9.94 28.03
N HIS A 143 -27.63 -9.93 28.94
CA HIS A 143 -27.60 -10.79 30.11
C HIS A 143 -28.47 -12.00 29.82
N VAL A 144 -27.86 -13.18 29.91
CA VAL A 144 -28.49 -14.45 29.58
C VAL A 144 -28.36 -15.38 30.77
N ARG A 145 -29.44 -16.10 31.10
CA ARG A 145 -29.46 -17.07 32.19
C ARG A 145 -29.50 -18.50 31.64
N ARG A 146 -28.48 -19.29 31.98
CA ARG A 146 -28.38 -20.73 31.71
C ARG A 146 -27.32 -21.35 32.62
N ALA A 147 -27.50 -22.63 32.98
CA ALA A 147 -26.47 -23.40 33.68
C ALA A 147 -25.16 -23.46 32.87
N GLY A 148 -24.04 -23.06 33.50
CA GLY A 148 -22.72 -23.03 32.86
C GLY A 148 -22.36 -21.72 32.15
N LEU A 149 -23.26 -20.72 32.15
CA LEU A 149 -22.91 -19.34 31.76
C LEU A 149 -22.59 -18.50 33.00
N PRO A 150 -21.67 -17.53 32.89
CA PRO A 150 -21.46 -16.53 33.94
C PRO A 150 -22.69 -15.62 34.06
N ASP A 151 -23.10 -15.30 35.29
CA ASP A 151 -24.23 -14.43 35.58
C ASP A 151 -23.84 -12.94 35.46
N THR A 152 -23.42 -12.54 34.25
CA THR A 152 -22.96 -11.18 33.94
C THR A 152 -23.33 -10.80 32.50
N PRO A 153 -23.45 -9.50 32.17
CA PRO A 153 -23.64 -9.05 30.80
C PRO A 153 -22.50 -9.43 29.84
N LEU A 154 -22.82 -10.22 28.82
CA LEU A 154 -21.89 -10.70 27.80
C LEU A 154 -22.04 -9.90 26.51
N SER A 155 -20.93 -9.69 25.79
CA SER A 155 -21.01 -9.24 24.39
C SER A 155 -21.49 -10.39 23.49
N PRO A 156 -22.08 -10.09 22.32
CA PRO A 156 -22.44 -11.09 21.32
C PRO A 156 -21.31 -12.08 21.03
N ASP A 157 -20.08 -11.60 20.86
CA ASP A 157 -18.92 -12.45 20.56
C ASP A 157 -18.60 -13.44 21.68
N LYS A 158 -18.69 -13.00 22.94
CA LYS A 158 -18.49 -13.89 24.09
C LYS A 158 -19.63 -14.90 24.18
N LEU A 159 -20.86 -14.48 23.91
CA LEU A 159 -22.01 -15.38 23.92
C LEU A 159 -21.88 -16.45 22.82
N GLU A 160 -21.40 -16.07 21.63
CA GLU A 160 -21.06 -16.99 20.54
C GLU A 160 -19.98 -18.00 20.94
N GLN A 161 -18.97 -17.61 21.71
CA GLN A 161 -17.97 -18.56 22.24
C GLN A 161 -18.59 -19.60 23.18
N TYR A 162 -19.65 -19.27 23.91
CA TYR A 162 -20.31 -20.21 24.82
C TYR A 162 -21.42 -21.04 24.16
N LEU A 163 -22.20 -20.45 23.25
CA LEU A 163 -23.42 -21.06 22.69
C LEU A 163 -23.29 -21.45 21.22
N GLY A 164 -22.25 -20.96 20.52
CA GLY A 164 -22.10 -21.06 19.08
C GLY A 164 -22.95 -20.05 18.30
N ALA A 165 -22.52 -19.76 17.07
CA ALA A 165 -23.08 -18.69 16.24
C ALA A 165 -24.59 -18.78 16.03
N ARG A 166 -25.10 -20.00 15.78
CA ARG A 166 -26.53 -20.23 15.51
C ARG A 166 -27.40 -19.89 16.72
N VAL A 167 -27.07 -20.46 17.88
CA VAL A 167 -27.86 -20.28 19.12
C VAL A 167 -27.77 -18.82 19.57
N THR A 168 -26.59 -18.20 19.50
CA THR A 168 -26.43 -16.77 19.81
C THR A 168 -27.36 -15.90 18.96
N ARG A 169 -27.45 -16.16 17.65
CA ARG A 169 -28.35 -15.40 16.77
C ARG A 169 -29.82 -15.54 17.18
N GLU A 170 -30.25 -16.74 17.53
CA GLU A 170 -31.62 -17.00 18.00
C GLU A 170 -31.90 -16.30 19.34
N VAL A 171 -30.96 -16.39 20.30
CA VAL A 171 -31.07 -15.72 21.61
C VAL A 171 -31.10 -14.19 21.46
N LEU A 172 -30.30 -13.61 20.59
CA LEU A 172 -30.28 -12.15 20.36
C LEU A 172 -31.57 -11.64 19.69
N ALA A 173 -32.31 -12.49 18.99
CA ALA A 173 -33.60 -12.18 18.39
C ALA A 173 -34.78 -12.26 19.37
N LEU A 174 -34.59 -12.86 20.55
CA LEU A 174 -35.62 -12.94 21.59
C LEU A 174 -35.95 -11.56 22.17
N GLU A 175 -37.17 -11.41 22.68
CA GLU A 175 -37.51 -10.30 23.57
C GLU A 175 -37.00 -10.58 24.99
N PRO A 176 -36.65 -9.56 25.79
CA PRO A 176 -36.31 -9.74 27.20
C PRO A 176 -37.41 -10.52 27.96
N GLY A 177 -37.01 -11.51 28.75
CA GLY A 177 -37.87 -12.45 29.45
C GLY A 177 -38.26 -13.70 28.65
N ALA A 178 -38.00 -13.74 27.34
CA ALA A 178 -38.26 -14.93 26.53
C ALA A 178 -37.15 -15.98 26.65
N THR A 179 -37.53 -17.23 26.39
CA THR A 179 -36.64 -18.39 26.50
C THR A 179 -36.51 -19.13 25.18
N LEU A 180 -35.34 -19.73 24.97
CA LEU A 180 -35.03 -20.63 23.86
C LEU A 180 -34.62 -22.00 24.42
N GLU A 181 -35.29 -23.05 23.97
CA GLU A 181 -34.89 -24.43 24.27
C GLU A 181 -33.77 -24.85 23.31
N THR A 182 -32.65 -25.31 23.86
CA THR A 182 -31.49 -25.79 23.09
C THR A 182 -31.14 -27.22 23.49
N PRO A 183 -30.40 -27.98 22.67
CA PRO A 183 -29.92 -29.31 23.05
C PRO A 183 -29.08 -29.31 24.33
N GLN A 184 -28.42 -28.18 24.66
CA GLN A 184 -27.62 -28.04 25.88
C GLN A 184 -28.39 -27.37 27.04
N GLY A 185 -29.72 -27.25 26.93
CA GLY A 185 -30.63 -26.73 27.95
C GLY A 185 -31.33 -25.42 27.59
N ARG A 186 -32.18 -24.95 28.49
CA ARG A 186 -32.91 -23.69 28.34
C ARG A 186 -31.99 -22.47 28.49
N VAL A 187 -32.15 -21.51 27.58
CA VAL A 187 -31.50 -20.21 27.61
C VAL A 187 -32.57 -19.13 27.77
N GLU A 188 -32.47 -18.29 28.79
CA GLU A 188 -33.36 -17.14 28.98
C GLU A 188 -32.62 -15.84 28.68
N LEU A 189 -33.20 -14.99 27.84
CA LEU A 189 -32.69 -13.64 27.68
C LEU A 189 -33.25 -12.76 28.79
N VAL A 190 -32.42 -12.34 29.74
CA VAL A 190 -32.87 -11.54 30.89
C VAL A 190 -33.06 -10.08 30.47
N GLU A 191 -32.04 -9.49 29.85
CA GLU A 191 -32.09 -8.12 29.39
C GLU A 191 -31.13 -7.87 28.22
N LYS A 192 -31.47 -6.86 27.41
CA LYS A 192 -30.59 -6.29 26.40
C LYS A 192 -30.10 -4.94 26.88
N ILE A 193 -28.79 -4.81 27.07
CA ILE A 193 -28.13 -3.56 27.43
C ILE A 193 -27.62 -2.91 26.15
N PRO A 194 -28.20 -1.77 25.72
CA PRO A 194 -27.76 -1.11 24.52
C PRO A 194 -26.30 -0.65 24.66
N GLY A 195 -25.63 -0.61 23.51
CA GLY A 195 -24.30 -0.05 23.42
C GLY A 195 -24.24 1.37 23.98
N ARG A 196 -23.20 1.68 24.76
CA ARG A 196 -23.00 3.02 25.31
C ARG A 196 -23.04 4.05 24.18
N GLU A 197 -23.83 5.11 24.37
CA GLU A 197 -23.91 6.21 23.42
C GLU A 197 -22.51 6.78 23.16
N PRO A 198 -22.10 6.89 21.88
CA PRO A 198 -20.78 7.38 21.54
C PRO A 198 -20.59 8.84 21.99
N ARG A 199 -19.39 9.14 22.47
CA ARG A 199 -18.92 10.51 22.65
C ARG A 199 -17.92 10.83 21.56
N PHE A 200 -17.86 12.10 21.16
CA PHE A 200 -16.87 12.53 20.18
C PHE A 200 -15.46 12.38 20.77
N ASP A 201 -14.66 11.54 20.12
CA ASP A 201 -13.23 11.36 20.39
C ASP A 201 -12.50 11.62 19.07
N GLU A 202 -11.79 12.75 19.01
CA GLU A 202 -11.15 13.19 17.77
C GLU A 202 -10.16 12.17 17.23
N LYS A 203 -9.37 11.50 18.10
CA LYS A 203 -8.36 10.54 17.66
C LYS A 203 -9.00 9.32 17.02
N LEU A 204 -10.06 8.80 17.65
CA LEU A 204 -10.81 7.66 17.13
C LEU A 204 -11.50 8.00 15.82
N VAL A 205 -12.15 9.17 15.76
CA VAL A 205 -12.89 9.62 14.59
C VAL A 205 -11.95 9.90 13.41
N ARG A 206 -10.81 10.56 13.65
CA ARG A 206 -9.78 10.83 12.63
C ARG A 206 -9.20 9.52 12.08
N ALA A 207 -8.86 8.57 12.95
CA ALA A 207 -8.34 7.27 12.53
C ALA A 207 -9.34 6.52 11.63
N GLU A 208 -10.62 6.50 11.99
CA GLU A 208 -11.64 5.87 11.15
C GLU A 208 -11.90 6.64 9.84
N TYR A 209 -11.87 7.97 9.89
CA TYR A 209 -12.02 8.83 8.72
C TYR A 209 -10.93 8.51 7.68
N SER A 210 -9.65 8.56 8.09
CA SER A 210 -8.51 8.27 7.21
C SER A 210 -8.53 6.82 6.72
N ARG A 211 -8.94 5.85 7.56
CA ARG A 211 -9.11 4.46 7.14
C ARG A 211 -10.10 4.35 5.97
N ARG A 212 -11.28 4.95 6.10
CA ARG A 212 -12.31 4.90 5.05
C ARG A 212 -11.89 5.66 3.79
N ALA A 213 -11.23 6.80 3.95
CA ALA A 213 -10.70 7.56 2.82
C ALA A 213 -9.65 6.75 2.05
N GLY A 214 -8.73 6.08 2.74
CA GLY A 214 -7.75 5.16 2.16
C GLY A 214 -8.39 4.02 1.38
N GLU A 215 -9.41 3.36 1.95
CA GLU A 215 -10.15 2.31 1.25
C GLU A 215 -10.89 2.83 0.00
N GLN A 216 -11.49 4.03 0.07
CA GLN A 216 -12.15 4.64 -1.08
C GLN A 216 -11.17 4.95 -2.20
N ARG A 217 -9.98 5.47 -1.88
CA ARG A 217 -8.90 5.70 -2.85
C ARG A 217 -8.44 4.41 -3.52
N LEU A 218 -8.25 3.35 -2.75
CA LEU A 218 -7.88 2.05 -3.30
C LEU A 218 -8.95 1.50 -4.25
N ARG A 219 -10.23 1.61 -3.87
CA ARG A 219 -11.36 1.22 -4.73
C ARG A 219 -11.39 2.03 -6.02
N ALA A 220 -11.26 3.35 -5.93
CA ALA A 220 -11.25 4.25 -7.08
C ALA A 220 -10.08 3.95 -8.03
N PHE A 221 -8.88 3.75 -7.48
CA PHE A 221 -7.68 3.37 -8.22
C PHE A 221 -7.89 2.09 -9.02
N PHE A 222 -8.42 1.02 -8.40
CA PHE A 222 -8.67 -0.22 -9.12
C PHE A 222 -9.75 -0.09 -10.17
N ALA A 223 -10.80 0.68 -9.92
CA ALA A 223 -11.85 0.94 -10.90
C ALA A 223 -11.28 1.64 -12.15
N GLU A 224 -10.47 2.68 -11.95
CA GLU A 224 -9.79 3.40 -13.03
C GLU A 224 -8.85 2.48 -13.82
N ARG A 225 -7.99 1.73 -13.12
CA ARG A 225 -7.01 0.83 -13.76
C ARG A 225 -7.70 -0.28 -14.55
N ARG A 226 -8.79 -0.85 -14.04
CA ARG A 226 -9.60 -1.84 -14.77
C ARG A 226 -10.25 -1.26 -16.01
N ALA A 227 -10.75 -0.02 -15.96
CA ALA A 227 -11.39 0.63 -17.11
C ALA A 227 -10.41 0.87 -18.28
N ARG A 228 -9.12 1.08 -17.99
CA ARG A 228 -8.07 1.29 -19.00
C ARG A 228 -7.36 0.01 -19.43
N ALA A 229 -7.50 -1.08 -18.67
CA ALA A 229 -6.82 -2.32 -18.94
C ALA A 229 -7.58 -3.15 -19.98
N ARG A 230 -6.83 -3.77 -20.91
CA ARG A 230 -7.37 -4.86 -21.73
C ARG A 230 -7.35 -6.15 -20.90
N ILE A 231 -8.50 -6.56 -20.40
CA ILE A 231 -8.66 -7.77 -19.59
C ILE A 231 -9.29 -8.85 -20.48
N VAL A 232 -8.61 -9.97 -20.65
CA VAL A 232 -9.13 -11.16 -21.33
C VAL A 232 -9.24 -12.26 -20.27
N THR A 233 -10.45 -12.77 -20.07
CA THR A 233 -10.71 -13.92 -19.20
C THR A 233 -11.02 -15.15 -20.08
N PRO A 234 -10.64 -16.36 -19.64
CA PRO A 234 -10.99 -17.60 -20.34
C PRO A 234 -12.49 -17.84 -20.40
#